data_AF-A0A9W9VC56-F1
#
_entry.id   AF-A0A9W9VC56-F1
#
_cell.length_a   1.000
_cell.length_b   1.000
_cell.length_c   1.000
_cell.angle_alpha   90.00
_cell.angle_beta   90.00
_cell.angle_gamma   90.00
#
_symmetry.space_group_name_H-M   'P 1'
#
loop_
_entity.id
_entity.type
_entity.pdbx_description
1 polymer ?
#
loop_
_entity_poly.entity_id
_entity_poly.type
_entity_poly.pdbx_seq_one_letter_code
_entity_poly.pdbx_strand_id
1 'polypeptide(L)'
;MAGIIGIYGLVVSVLIANDLKQSLLLYTGLIQLGAGLSVGLAGLASGFAIGIVGDARVRGTAQQPNCLYGLIVALLMNSRARDAEDC
;
A
#
# COMPACT_ATOMS: atom_id res chain seq x y z
N MET A 1 2.80 -9.06 -2.52
CA MET A 1 3.36 -7.70 -2.30
C MET A 1 2.76 -6.98 -1.08
N ALA A 2 2.14 -7.68 -0.10
CA ALA A 2 1.54 -7.02 1.07
C ALA A 2 2.58 -6.47 2.08
N GLY A 3 3.77 -7.07 2.15
CA GLY A 3 4.80 -6.68 3.12
C GLY A 3 5.37 -5.27 2.95
N ILE A 4 5.34 -4.71 1.73
CA ILE A 4 5.94 -3.40 1.42
C ILE A 4 5.14 -2.25 2.08
N ILE A 5 3.84 -2.43 2.25
CA ILE A 5 2.95 -1.44 2.89
C ILE A 5 3.35 -1.22 4.37
N GLY A 6 3.76 -2.28 5.05
CA GLY A 6 4.24 -2.19 6.43
C GLY A 6 5.54 -1.38 6.56
N ILE A 7 6.41 -1.42 5.55
CA ILE A 7 7.67 -0.68 5.54
C ILE A 7 7.40 0.82 5.42
N TYR A 8 6.41 1.24 4.62
CA TYR A 8 6.01 2.65 4.52
C TYR A 8 5.51 3.19 5.87
N GLY A 9 4.70 2.42 6.60
CA GLY A 9 4.24 2.81 7.95
C GLY A 9 5.38 2.86 8.98
N LEU A 10 6.32 1.91 8.91
CA LEU A 10 7.52 1.88 9.77
C LEU A 10 8.39 3.12 9.55
N VAL A 11 8.67 3.47 8.30
CA VAL A 11 9.50 4.64 7.95
C VAL A 11 8.85 5.93 8.47
N VAL A 12 7.54 6.09 8.29
CA VAL A 12 6.81 7.27 8.79
C VAL A 12 6.86 7.36 10.32
N SER A 13 6.74 6.22 11.01
CA SER A 13 6.84 6.19 12.48
C SER A 13 8.23 6.59 12.98
N VAL A 14 9.29 6.13 12.30
CA VAL A 14 10.69 6.49 12.62
C VAL A 14 10.97 7.97 12.37
N LEU A 15 10.50 8.52 11.25
CA LEU A 15 10.66 9.95 10.95
C LEU A 15 9.96 10.82 12.01
N ILE A 16 8.77 10.42 12.42
CA ILE A 16 8.02 11.13 13.46
C ILE A 16 8.75 11.07 14.81
N ALA A 17 9.24 9.89 15.20
CA ALA A 17 9.94 9.70 16.47
C ALA A 17 11.25 10.50 16.58
N ASN A 18 11.95 10.71 15.45
CA ASN A 18 13.21 11.44 15.43
C ASN A 18 13.02 12.97 15.49
N ASP A 19 11.87 13.48 15.06
CA ASP A 19 11.56 14.92 15.04
C ASP A 19 10.88 15.42 16.32
N LEU A 20 10.53 14.52 17.25
CA LEU A 20 9.91 14.89 18.53
C LEU A 20 10.88 15.69 19.42
N LYS A 21 10.59 16.98 19.65
CA LYS A 21 11.33 17.86 20.57
C LYS A 21 10.44 18.33 21.73
N GLN A 22 11.05 18.57 22.89
CA GLN A 22 10.34 18.91 24.13
C GLN A 22 9.68 20.31 24.14
N SER A 23 10.00 21.15 23.15
CA SER A 23 9.36 22.44 22.91
C SER A 23 8.70 22.43 21.52
N LEU A 24 7.59 21.70 21.40
CA LEU A 24 6.77 21.63 20.19
C LEU A 24 5.55 22.55 20.37
N LEU A 25 5.27 23.38 19.37
CA LEU A 25 3.97 24.04 19.27
C LEU A 25 2.87 22.98 19.08
N LEU A 26 1.71 23.19 19.72
CA LEU A 26 0.51 22.35 19.57
C LEU A 26 0.14 22.09 18.10
N TYR A 27 0.37 23.07 17.23
CA TYR A 27 0.18 22.97 15.79
C TYR A 27 1.05 21.86 15.15
N THR A 28 2.34 21.78 15.49
CA THR A 28 3.25 20.77 14.95
C THR A 28 2.85 19.36 15.42
N GLY A 29 2.41 19.22 16.67
CA GLY A 29 1.91 17.93 17.20
C GLY A 29 0.67 17.41 16.46
N LEU A 30 -0.27 18.30 16.12
CA LEU A 30 -1.47 17.95 15.33
C LEU A 30 -1.13 17.55 13.89
N ILE A 31 -0.14 18.20 13.27
CA ILE A 31 0.36 17.81 11.95
C ILE A 31 0.98 16.42 11.99
N GLN A 32 1.82 16.14 12.99
CA GLN A 32 2.48 14.85 13.16
C GLN A 32 1.47 13.71 13.36
N LEU A 33 0.43 13.96 14.17
CA LEU A 33 -0.68 13.03 14.37
C LEU A 33 -1.46 12.79 13.07
N GLY A 34 -1.78 13.86 12.33
CA GLY A 34 -2.49 13.78 11.05
C GLY A 34 -1.70 13.04 9.97
N ALA A 35 -0.39 13.28 9.90
CA ALA A 35 0.51 12.61 8.97
C ALA A 35 0.54 11.09 9.22
N GLY A 36 0.71 10.66 10.47
CA GLY A 36 0.69 9.24 10.82
C GLY A 36 -0.65 8.56 10.53
N LEU A 37 -1.76 9.24 10.84
CA LEU A 37 -3.11 8.70 10.68
C LEU A 37 -3.51 8.57 9.21
N SER A 38 -3.12 9.53 8.36
CA SER A 38 -3.35 9.48 6.91
C SER A 38 -2.62 8.30 6.25
N VAL A 39 -1.34 8.11 6.55
CA VAL A 39 -0.55 7.00 5.98
C VAL A 39 -1.05 5.65 6.49
N GLY A 40 -1.41 5.56 7.78
CA GLY A 40 -1.95 4.33 8.37
C GLY A 40 -3.26 3.88 7.74
N LEU A 41 -4.24 4.79 7.59
CA LEU A 41 -5.53 4.47 6.97
C LEU A 41 -5.40 4.15 5.47
N ALA A 42 -4.57 4.90 4.74
CA ALA A 42 -4.29 4.61 3.34
C ALA A 42 -3.60 3.23 3.16
N GLY A 43 -2.68 2.88 4.07
CA GLY A 43 -2.03 1.57 4.09
C GLY A 43 -3.01 0.42 4.35
N LEU A 44 -3.93 0.58 5.29
CA LEU A 44 -4.98 -0.42 5.56
C LEU A 44 -5.92 -0.61 4.36
N ALA A 45 -6.39 0.49 3.74
CA ALA A 45 -7.26 0.42 2.57
C ALA A 45 -6.56 -0.26 1.38
N SER A 46 -5.30 0.11 1.12
CA SER A 46 -4.50 -0.50 0.05
C SER A 46 -4.21 -1.98 0.32
N GLY A 47 -3.93 -2.36 1.58
CA GLY A 47 -3.71 -3.74 1.97
C GLY A 47 -4.93 -4.62 1.76
N PHE A 48 -6.12 -4.09 2.07
CA PHE A 48 -7.38 -4.79 1.86
C PHE A 48 -7.68 -5.02 0.37
N ALA A 49 -7.49 -4.00 -0.45
CA ALA A 49 -7.67 -4.10 -1.90
C ALA A 49 -6.71 -5.13 -2.54
N ILE A 50 -5.43 -5.12 -2.13
CA ILE A 50 -4.43 -6.10 -2.60
C ILE A 50 -4.77 -7.52 -2.16
N GLY A 51 -5.33 -7.69 -0.96
CA GLY A 51 -5.77 -8.99 -0.46
C GLY A 51 -6.87 -9.58 -1.35
N ILE A 52 -7.91 -8.80 -1.64
CA ILE A 52 -9.04 -9.25 -2.48
C ILE A 52 -8.59 -9.52 -3.93
N VAL A 53 -7.79 -8.63 -4.52
CA VAL A 53 -7.23 -8.84 -5.86
C VAL A 53 -6.29 -10.05 -5.88
N GLY A 54 -5.56 -10.29 -4.80
CA GLY A 54 -4.66 -11.44 -4.64
C GLY A 54 -5.38 -12.80 -4.58
N ASP A 55 -6.58 -12.85 -4.02
CA ASP A 55 -7.42 -14.05 -4.01
C ASP A 55 -7.96 -14.37 -5.41
N ALA A 56 -8.55 -13.36 -6.08
CA ALA A 56 -9.05 -13.49 -7.45
C ALA A 56 -7.95 -13.91 -8.44
N ARG A 57 -6.75 -13.40 -8.21
CA ARG A 57 -5.54 -13.68 -8.97
C ARG A 57 -5.14 -15.15 -8.98
N VAL A 58 -5.11 -15.81 -7.81
CA VAL A 58 -4.72 -17.24 -7.70
C VAL A 58 -5.69 -18.11 -8.51
N ARG A 59 -6.98 -17.77 -8.46
CA ARG A 59 -8.04 -18.49 -9.17
C ARG A 59 -7.91 -18.33 -10.69
N GLY A 60 -7.57 -17.12 -11.16
CA GLY A 60 -7.32 -16.86 -12.58
C GLY A 60 -6.06 -17.55 -13.14
N THR A 61 -4.95 -17.59 -12.38
CA THR A 61 -3.73 -18.28 -12.82
C THR A 61 -3.86 -19.80 -12.94
N ALA A 62 -4.82 -20.39 -12.24
CA ALA A 62 -5.08 -21.83 -12.34
C ALA A 62 -5.70 -22.22 -13.70
N GLN A 63 -6.34 -21.28 -14.41
CA GLN A 63 -7.00 -21.53 -15.69
C GLN A 63 -6.08 -21.25 -16.91
N GLN A 64 -5.19 -20.26 -16.84
CA GLN A 64 -4.20 -19.98 -17.89
C GLN A 64 -2.83 -19.58 -17.30
N PRO A 65 -1.77 -20.41 -17.44
CA PRO A 65 -0.45 -20.12 -16.89
C PRO A 65 0.33 -19.05 -17.67
N ASN A 66 -0.04 -18.76 -18.92
CA ASN A 66 0.68 -17.78 -19.76
C ASN A 66 0.36 -16.30 -19.44
N CYS A 67 -0.66 -16.02 -18.61
CA CYS A 67 -1.05 -14.66 -18.23
C CYS A 67 -0.30 -14.13 -16.98
N LEU A 68 0.82 -14.76 -16.59
CA LEU A 68 1.60 -14.42 -15.39
C LEU A 68 2.07 -12.95 -15.35
N TYR A 69 2.44 -12.36 -16.49
CA TYR A 69 2.93 -10.98 -16.54
C TYR A 69 1.83 -9.92 -16.37
N GLY A 70 0.68 -10.08 -17.04
CA GLY A 70 -0.49 -9.19 -16.88
C GLY A 70 -1.05 -9.24 -15.45
N LEU A 71 -0.98 -10.43 -14.85
CA LEU A 71 -1.27 -10.64 -13.45
C LEU A 71 -0.30 -9.82 -12.56
N ILE A 72 1.02 -9.99 -12.68
CA ILE A 72 2.06 -9.26 -11.90
C ILE A 72 1.85 -7.74 -11.97
N VAL A 73 1.55 -7.22 -13.15
CA VAL A 73 1.24 -5.81 -13.39
C VAL A 73 -0.02 -5.37 -12.64
N ALA A 74 -1.09 -6.15 -12.62
CA ALA A 74 -2.31 -5.83 -11.85
C ALA A 74 -2.09 -5.78 -10.32
N LEU A 75 -1.09 -6.48 -9.77
CA LEU A 75 -0.72 -6.32 -8.35
C LEU A 75 0.11 -5.05 -8.07
N LEU A 76 0.76 -4.51 -9.09
CA LEU A 76 1.64 -3.34 -8.98
C LEU A 76 0.90 -2.05 -9.35
N MET A 77 -0.18 -2.15 -10.12
CA MET A 77 -0.85 -1.03 -10.76
C MET A 77 -2.17 -0.62 -10.13
N ASN A 78 -2.22 0.62 -9.67
CA ASN A 78 -3.43 1.43 -9.60
C ASN A 78 -3.45 2.44 -10.77
N SER A 79 -3.10 2.05 -12.02
CA SER A 79 -3.24 2.95 -13.20
C SER A 79 -3.16 2.34 -14.62
N ARG A 80 -2.71 1.09 -14.85
CA ARG A 80 -2.77 0.47 -16.20
C ARG A 80 -3.30 -0.95 -16.16
N ALA A 81 -4.59 -1.08 -15.84
CA ALA A 81 -5.34 -2.33 -16.00
C ALA A 81 -5.61 -2.69 -17.48
N ARG A 82 -5.26 -1.81 -18.43
CA ARG A 82 -5.66 -1.92 -19.83
C ARG A 82 -4.85 -2.95 -20.62
N ASP A 83 -3.70 -3.38 -20.11
CA ASP A 83 -2.82 -4.34 -20.79
C ASP A 83 -3.05 -5.80 -20.33
N ALA A 84 -4.00 -6.03 -19.41
CA ALA A 84 -4.30 -7.35 -18.84
C ALA A 84 -5.60 -8.00 -19.38
N GLU A 85 -6.36 -7.30 -20.22
CA GLU A 85 -7.62 -7.80 -20.80
C GLU A 85 -7.39 -8.60 -22.11
N ASP A 86 -6.20 -8.49 -22.71
CA ASP A 86 -5.85 -9.13 -23.98
C ASP A 86 -5.20 -10.53 -23.85
N CYS A 87 -5.40 -11.26 -22.74
CA CYS A 87 -4.89 -12.63 -22.57
C CYS A 87 -5.82 -13.56 -21.79
#